data_AF-A0A7Z9KA83-F1
#
_entry.id   AF-A0A7Z9KA83-F1
#
_cell.length_a   1.000
_cell.length_b   1.000
_cell.length_c   1.000
_cell.angle_alpha   90.00
_cell.angle_beta   90.00
_cell.angle_gamma   90.00
#
_symmetry.space_group_name_H-M   'P 1'
#
loop_
_entity.id
_entity.type
_entity.pdbx_description
1 polymer ?
#
loop_
_entity_poly.entity_id
_entity_poly.type
_entity_poly.pdbx_seq_one_letter_code
_entity_poly.pdbx_strand_id
1 'polypeptide(L)' 'MASRKIIIGMTGASGSVFGIRLLEALKESDVETHVIASKWAQRTMEHETSLTVEKLRDLADV' A
#
# COMPACT_ATOMS: atom_id res chain seq x y z
N MET A 1 -21.29 1.70 10.39
CA MET A 1 -20.95 0.28 10.60
C MET A 1 -19.55 0.24 11.20
N ALA A 2 -19.13 -0.85 11.85
CA ALA A 2 -17.75 -0.94 12.34
C ALA A 2 -16.82 -1.05 11.13
N SER A 3 -16.15 0.07 10.76
CA SER A 3 -15.09 0.08 9.75
C SER A 3 -14.05 -0.98 10.14
N ARG A 4 -13.85 -1.96 9.26
CA ARG A 4 -12.82 -2.97 9.49
C ARG A 4 -11.48 -2.29 9.25
N LYS A 5 -10.54 -2.46 10.19
CA LYS A 5 -9.20 -1.86 10.08
C LYS A 5 -8.19 -2.92 9.67
N ILE A 6 -7.41 -2.66 8.62
CA ILE A 6 -6.38 -3.57 8.10
C ILE A 6 -5.04 -2.84 8.04
N ILE A 7 -4.01 -3.47 8.59
CA ILE A 7 -2.62 -3.04 8.42
C ILE A 7 -2.01 -3.82 7.26
N ILE A 8 -1.46 -3.10 6.28
CA ILE A 8 -0.83 -3.66 5.08
C ILE A 8 0.67 -3.44 5.19
N GLY A 9 1.40 -4.53 5.48
CA GLY A 9 2.85 -4.53 5.53
C GLY A 9 3.47 -4.84 4.16
N MET A 10 4.24 -3.91 3.61
CA MET A 10 5.03 -4.10 2.39
C MET A 10 6.51 -4.26 2.73
N THR A 11 7.12 -5.33 2.20
CA THR A 11 8.54 -5.68 2.36
C THR A 11 9.26 -5.62 1.01
N GLY A 12 10.60 -5.78 0.99
CA GLY A 12 11.42 -5.67 -0.22
C GLY A 12 11.40 -6.89 -1.16
N ALA A 13 10.30 -7.62 -1.19
CA ALA A 13 10.10 -8.68 -2.17
C ALA A 13 9.62 -8.07 -3.50
N SER A 14 9.87 -8.78 -4.60
CA SER A 14 9.27 -8.43 -5.89
C SER A 14 7.75 -8.57 -5.85
N GLY A 15 7.05 -7.79 -6.67
CA GLY A 15 5.59 -7.82 -6.75
C GLY A 15 4.93 -6.67 -6.00
N SER A 16 5.58 -5.51 -5.94
CA SER A 16 5.07 -4.30 -5.28
C SER A 16 3.68 -3.89 -5.79
N VAL A 17 3.39 -4.20 -7.05
CA VAL A 17 2.10 -3.97 -7.71
C VAL A 17 0.92 -4.62 -6.97
N PHE A 18 1.11 -5.76 -6.31
CA PHE A 18 0.01 -6.42 -5.59
C PHE A 18 -0.42 -5.63 -4.36
N GLY A 19 0.54 -5.06 -3.61
CA GLY A 19 0.25 -4.19 -2.47
C GLY A 19 -0.47 -2.91 -2.90
N ILE A 20 0.00 -2.31 -4.01
CA ILE A 20 -0.62 -1.12 -4.60
C ILE A 20 -2.07 -1.41 -5.02
N ARG A 21 -2.29 -2.48 -5.80
CA ARG A 21 -3.64 -2.84 -6.27
C ARG A 21 -4.58 -3.23 -5.15
N LEU A 22 -4.06 -3.84 -4.08
CA LEU A 22 -4.83 -4.12 -2.88
C LEU A 22 -5.32 -2.82 -2.22
N LEU A 23 -4.44 -1.83 -2.05
CA LEU A 23 -4.81 -0.53 -1.50
C LEU A 23 -5.86 0.18 -2.37
N GLU A 24 -5.66 0.20 -3.70
CA GLU A 24 -6.64 0.76 -4.63
C GLU A 24 -8.02 0.11 -4.50
N ALA A 25 -8.08 -1.22 -4.43
CA ALA A 25 -9.34 -1.96 -4.29
C ALA A 25 -10.01 -1.72 -2.92
N LEU A 26 -9.23 -1.60 -1.85
CA LEU A 26 -9.76 -1.35 -0.51
C LEU A 26 -10.22 0.10 -0.32
N LYS A 27 -9.65 1.05 -1.05
CA LYS A 27 -10.06 2.47 -1.02
C LYS A 27 -11.51 2.68 -1.48
N GLU A 28 -12.04 1.78 -2.32
CA GLU A 28 -13.45 1.79 -2.76
C GLU A 28 -14.39 1.03 -1.80
N SER A 29 -13.89 0.58 -0.63
CA SER A 29 -14.62 -0.24 0.34
C SER A 29 -14.79 0.47 1.70
N ASP A 30 -15.54 -0.15 2.63
CA ASP A 30 -15.73 0.34 4.02
C ASP A 30 -14.59 -0.14 4.97
N VAL A 31 -13.38 -0.30 4.43
CA VAL A 31 -12.19 -0.77 5.17
C VAL A 31 -11.20 0.37 5.33
N GLU A 32 -10.83 0.68 6.58
CA GLU A 32 -9.74 1.61 6.88
C GLU A 32 -8.40 0.90 6.76
N THR A 33 -7.49 1.48 6.01
CA THR A 33 -6.18 0.88 5.69
C THR A 33 -5.03 1.70 6.29
N HIS A 34 -4.08 1.00 6.92
CA HIS A 34 -2.81 1.57 7.37
C HIS A 34 -1.68 0.89 6.61
N VAL A 35 -0.90 1.63 5.84
CA VAL A 35 0.23 1.07 5.08
C VAL A 35 1.55 1.23 5.83
N ILE A 36 2.30 0.13 5.97
CA ILE A 36 3.66 0.13 6.52
C ILE A 36 4.60 -0.41 5.44
N ALA A 37 5.44 0.45 4.87
CA ALA A 37 6.42 0.05 3.85
C ALA A 37 7.84 0.20 4.39
N SER A 38 8.60 -0.91 4.41
CA SER A 38 10.03 -0.87 4.77
C SER A 38 10.85 -0.08 3.74
N LYS A 39 12.08 0.34 4.11
CA LYS A 39 12.99 1.02 3.17
C LYS A 39 13.21 0.21 1.88
N TRP A 40 13.34 -1.11 1.99
CA TRP A 40 13.51 -1.97 0.82
C TRP A 40 12.23 -2.13 0.00
N ALA A 41 11.05 -2.09 0.64
CA ALA A 41 9.77 -2.09 -0.08
C ALA A 41 9.62 -0.82 -0.93
N GLN A 42 9.95 0.34 -0.36
CA GLN A 42 9.92 1.62 -1.07
C GLN A 42 10.84 1.58 -2.29
N ARG A 43 12.08 1.13 -2.13
CA ARG A 43 13.03 0.96 -3.25
C ARG A 43 12.54 -0.02 -4.30
N THR A 44 12.04 -1.18 -3.89
CA THR A 44 11.57 -2.21 -4.83
C THR A 44 10.38 -1.69 -5.63
N MET A 45 9.44 -0.98 -4.98
CA MET A 45 8.31 -0.35 -5.65
C MET A 45 8.76 0.73 -6.66
N GLU A 46 9.69 1.60 -6.29
CA GLU A 46 10.26 2.63 -7.20
C GLU A 46 10.99 2.00 -8.39
N HIS A 47 11.58 0.81 -8.22
CA HIS A 47 12.25 0.07 -9.29
C HIS A 47 11.28 -0.68 -10.21
N GLU A 48 10.20 -1.24 -9.66
CA GLU A 48 9.23 -2.06 -10.40
C GLU A 48 8.09 -1.24 -11.02
N THR A 49 7.85 -0.03 -10.52
CA THR A 49 6.67 0.78 -10.87
C THR A 49 7.06 2.25 -11.05
N SER A 50 6.18 3.04 -11.64
CA SER A 50 6.36 4.51 -11.74
C SER A 50 5.75 5.29 -10.57
N LEU A 51 5.42 4.60 -9.47
CA LEU A 51 4.80 5.21 -8.28
C LEU A 51 5.87 5.68 -7.29
N THR A 52 5.54 6.75 -6.57
CA THR A 52 6.37 7.30 -5.50
C THR A 52 5.81 6.88 -4.14
N VAL A 53 6.62 7.00 -3.09
CA VAL A 53 6.19 6.71 -1.71
C VAL A 53 5.02 7.60 -1.29
N GLU A 54 4.97 8.85 -1.77
CA GLU A 54 3.87 9.78 -1.51
C GLU A 54 2.58 9.26 -2.13
N LYS A 55 2.60 8.85 -3.41
CA LYS A 55 1.42 8.27 -4.06
C LYS A 55 0.95 6.99 -3.39
N LEU A 56 1.87 6.16 -2.88
CA LEU A 56 1.50 4.97 -2.10
C LEU A 56 0.76 5.35 -0.82
N ARG A 57 1.21 6.39 -0.11
CA ARG A 57 0.55 6.90 1.10
C ARG A 57 -0.84 7.44 0.80
N ASP A 58 -1.02 8.14 -0.31
CA ASP A 58 -2.33 8.67 -0.73
C ASP A 58 -3.36 7.58 -1.04
N LEU A 59 -2.93 6.32 -1.19
CA LEU A 59 -3.83 5.17 -1.37
C LEU A 59 -4.32 4.57 -0.04
N ALA A 60 -3.71 4.91 1.10
CA ALA A 60 -4.09 4.45 2.43
C ALA A 60 -4.72 5.58 3.26
N ASP A 61 -5.43 5.23 4.33
CA ASP A 61 -5.98 6.21 5.28
C ASP A 61 -4.94 6.68 6.30
N VAL A 62 -3.96 5.81 6.60
CA VAL A 62 -2.86 6.03 7.57
C VAL A 62 -1.51 5.58 7.02
#